data_AF-A0A7S3NVD8-F1
#
_entry.id   AF-A0A7S3NVD8-F1
#
_cell.length_a   1.000
_cell.length_b   1.000
_cell.length_c   1.000
_cell.angle_alpha   90.00
_cell.angle_beta   90.00
_cell.angle_gamma   90.00
#
_symmetry.space_group_name_H-M   'P 1'
#
loop_
_entity.id
_entity.type
_entity.pdbx_description
1 polymer ?
#
loop_
_entity_poly.entity_id
_entity_poly.type
_entity_poly.pdbx_seq_one_letter_code
_entity_poly.pdbx_strand_id
1 'polypeptide(L)'
;DCEEKFGVKDEQKEAEKRLNQVFPLVAYEWAKKTPFHEICNISFQEPGTMITALRSLVKLCEEMSQAYLIIENEEASKRFTKLSEDMRRGILFMPSLYYEDKKKQDEKKEESDEEPTESEEDSDEDSSDEDDNDEDDNDDEKDEDDNDE
;
A
#
# COMPACT_ATOMS: atom_id res chain seq x y z
N ASP A 1 4.63 -32.56 25.69
CA ASP A 1 5.69 -33.48 26.18
C ASP A 1 6.99 -33.55 25.38
N CYS A 2 7.18 -32.80 24.28
CA CYS A 2 8.53 -32.61 23.73
C CYS A 2 9.32 -31.56 24.54
N GLU A 3 8.69 -30.48 24.99
CA GLU A 3 9.35 -29.37 25.70
C GLU A 3 9.99 -29.80 27.03
N GLU A 4 9.28 -30.63 27.82
CA GLU A 4 9.81 -31.16 29.08
C GLU A 4 11.01 -32.10 28.86
N LYS A 5 11.03 -32.84 27.75
CA LYS A 5 12.15 -33.73 27.39
C LYS A 5 13.43 -32.96 27.04
N PHE A 6 13.32 -31.72 26.58
CA PHE A 6 14.46 -30.86 26.25
C PHE A 6 14.77 -29.82 27.34
N GLY A 7 14.17 -29.95 28.53
CA GLY A 7 14.52 -29.16 29.70
C GLY A 7 13.96 -27.73 29.70
N VAL A 8 12.94 -27.45 28.88
CA VAL A 8 12.23 -26.15 28.92
C VAL A 8 11.40 -26.09 30.20
N LYS A 9 11.69 -25.09 31.04
CA LYS A 9 10.99 -24.84 32.31
C LYS A 9 10.06 -23.64 32.15
N ASP A 10 8.95 -23.83 31.44
CA ASP A 10 7.89 -22.83 31.41
C ASP A 10 7.07 -22.91 32.70
N GLU A 11 6.85 -21.74 33.34
CA GLU A 11 6.00 -21.62 34.54
C GLU A 11 4.53 -21.96 34.23
N GLN A 12 4.07 -21.63 33.01
CA GLN A 12 2.77 -22.00 32.49
C GLN A 12 2.90 -23.26 31.62
N LYS A 13 3.01 -24.43 32.28
CA LYS A 13 3.03 -25.75 31.63
C LYS A 13 1.83 -26.02 30.72
N GLU A 14 0.68 -25.41 31.00
CA GLU A 14 -0.53 -25.55 30.19
C GLU A 14 -0.61 -24.41 29.18
N ALA A 15 -0.28 -24.72 27.92
CA ALA A 15 -0.37 -23.77 26.81
C ALA A 15 -1.78 -23.17 26.67
N GLU A 16 -2.82 -23.91 27.07
CA GLU A 16 -4.22 -23.47 27.05
C GLU A 16 -4.47 -22.25 27.93
N LYS A 17 -3.75 -22.11 29.05
CA LYS A 17 -3.87 -20.96 29.95
C LYS A 17 -3.26 -19.69 29.38
N ARG A 18 -2.42 -19.80 28.33
CA ARG A 18 -1.82 -18.66 27.63
C ARG A 18 -2.76 -18.06 26.58
N LEU A 19 -3.78 -18.81 26.16
CA LEU A 19 -4.67 -18.41 25.09
C LEU A 19 -5.83 -17.59 25.65
N ASN A 20 -6.12 -16.47 25.00
CA ASN A 20 -7.36 -15.73 25.24
C ASN A 20 -8.52 -16.50 24.60
N GLN A 21 -9.40 -17.06 25.43
CA GLN A 21 -10.54 -17.86 24.97
C GLN A 21 -11.68 -17.02 24.36
N VAL A 22 -11.74 -15.72 24.65
CA VAL A 22 -12.78 -14.81 24.15
C VAL A 22 -12.44 -14.29 22.75
N PHE A 23 -11.15 -14.12 22.46
CA PHE A 23 -10.69 -13.54 21.19
C PHE A 23 -11.15 -14.30 19.92
N PRO A 24 -11.16 -15.65 19.88
CA PRO A 24 -11.70 -16.39 18.73
C PRO A 24 -13.16 -16.03 18.41
N LEU A 25 -13.99 -15.80 19.42
CA LEU A 25 -15.38 -15.39 19.24
C LEU A 25 -15.48 -13.98 18.63
N VAL A 26 -14.65 -13.06 19.12
CA VAL A 26 -14.53 -11.69 18.58
C VAL A 26 -14.10 -11.72 17.11
N ALA A 27 -13.10 -12.53 16.77
CA ALA A 27 -12.61 -12.69 15.41
C ALA A 27 -13.68 -13.31 14.49
N TYR A 28 -14.45 -14.28 14.99
CA TYR A 28 -15.55 -14.91 14.25
C TYR A 28 -16.68 -13.93 13.92
N GLU A 29 -17.15 -13.17 14.91
CA GLU A 29 -18.17 -12.14 14.68
C GLU A 29 -17.66 -11.02 13.77
N TRP A 30 -16.38 -10.66 13.88
CA TRP A 30 -15.78 -9.77 12.90
C TRP A 30 -15.80 -10.39 11.49
N ALA A 31 -15.39 -11.63 11.28
CA ALA A 31 -15.43 -12.26 9.95
C ALA A 31 -16.85 -12.32 9.34
N LYS A 32 -17.88 -12.43 10.18
CA LYS A 32 -19.31 -12.40 9.77
C LYS A 32 -19.84 -11.03 9.37
N LYS A 33 -19.01 -9.99 9.40
CA LYS A 33 -19.37 -8.59 9.09
C LYS A 33 -20.25 -7.93 10.16
N THR A 34 -20.26 -8.44 11.40
CA THR A 34 -20.89 -7.77 12.54
C THR A 34 -20.23 -6.40 12.76
N PRO A 35 -21.01 -5.33 13.03
CA PRO A 35 -20.46 -3.99 13.22
C PRO A 35 -19.65 -3.92 14.52
N PHE A 36 -18.62 -3.07 14.54
CA PHE A 36 -17.66 -3.05 15.66
C PHE A 36 -18.29 -2.73 17.02
N HIS A 37 -19.31 -1.86 17.05
CA HIS A 37 -19.97 -1.49 18.30
C HIS A 37 -20.68 -2.68 18.98
N GLU A 38 -21.22 -3.63 18.21
CA GLU A 38 -21.81 -4.86 18.76
C GLU A 38 -20.72 -5.80 19.28
N ILE A 39 -19.58 -5.86 18.58
CA ILE A 39 -18.43 -6.69 18.97
C ILE A 39 -17.81 -6.19 20.29
N CYS A 40 -17.80 -4.88 20.53
CA CYS A 40 -17.37 -4.32 21.81
C CYS A 40 -18.19 -4.81 23.01
N ASN A 41 -19.43 -5.27 22.80
CA ASN A 41 -20.27 -5.79 23.89
C ASN A 41 -19.95 -7.26 24.23
N ILE A 42 -19.18 -7.97 23.39
CA ILE A 42 -18.83 -9.39 23.57
C ILE A 42 -17.65 -9.55 24.55
N SER A 43 -16.78 -8.55 24.60
CA SER A 43 -15.50 -8.61 25.32
C SER A 43 -15.36 -7.41 26.26
N PHE A 44 -14.84 -7.65 27.46
CA PHE A 44 -14.51 -6.59 28.44
C PHE A 44 -13.18 -5.89 28.16
N GLN A 45 -12.53 -6.20 27.04
CA GLN A 45 -11.25 -5.61 26.66
C GLN A 45 -11.45 -4.21 26.06
N GLU A 46 -10.41 -3.38 26.15
CA GLU A 46 -10.44 -2.05 25.54
C GLU A 46 -10.56 -2.14 24.01
N PRO A 47 -11.38 -1.28 23.36
CA PRO A 47 -11.54 -1.26 21.91
C PRO A 47 -10.22 -1.17 21.14
N GLY A 48 -9.26 -0.37 21.62
CA GLY A 48 -7.94 -0.21 20.98
C GLY A 48 -7.12 -1.51 20.97
N THR A 49 -7.13 -2.25 22.09
CA THR A 49 -6.49 -3.56 22.19
C THR A 49 -7.13 -4.57 21.24
N MET A 50 -8.47 -4.58 21.13
CA MET A 50 -9.17 -5.46 20.21
C MET A 50 -8.86 -5.15 18.74
N ILE A 51 -8.85 -3.88 18.36
CA ILE A 51 -8.46 -3.43 17.01
C ILE A 51 -7.04 -3.88 16.69
N THR A 52 -6.11 -3.70 17.63
CA THR A 52 -4.71 -4.10 17.47
C THR A 52 -4.58 -5.61 17.27
N ALA A 53 -5.25 -6.40 18.12
CA ALA A 53 -5.25 -7.86 18.01
C ALA A 53 -5.89 -8.36 16.69
N LEU A 54 -6.98 -7.74 16.24
CA LEU A 54 -7.59 -8.04 14.95
C LEU A 54 -6.68 -7.70 13.78
N ARG A 55 -5.97 -6.56 13.81
CA ARG A 55 -4.95 -6.21 12.81
C ARG A 55 -3.82 -7.24 12.78
N SER A 56 -3.33 -7.65 13.95
CA SER A 56 -2.33 -8.71 14.06
C SER A 56 -2.83 -10.04 13.48
N LEU A 57 -4.11 -10.38 13.67
CA LEU A 57 -4.71 -11.56 13.07
C LEU A 57 -4.78 -11.47 11.54
N VAL A 58 -5.13 -10.30 10.97
CA VAL A 58 -5.12 -10.10 9.51
C VAL A 58 -3.71 -10.29 8.96
N LYS A 59 -2.70 -9.70 9.61
CA LYS A 59 -1.29 -9.88 9.21
C LYS A 59 -0.87 -11.36 9.29
N LEU A 60 -1.27 -12.07 10.34
CA LEU A 60 -1.01 -13.51 10.46
C LEU A 60 -1.65 -14.29 9.30
N CYS A 61 -2.87 -13.94 8.87
CA CYS A 61 -3.49 -14.59 7.71
C CYS A 61 -2.68 -14.40 6.42
N GLU A 62 -2.07 -13.23 6.24
CA GLU A 62 -1.19 -12.95 5.09
C GLU A 62 0.10 -13.76 5.14
N GLU A 63 0.74 -13.82 6.32
CA GLU A 63 1.93 -14.65 6.57
C GLU A 63 1.61 -16.14 6.35
N MET A 64 0.46 -16.62 6.82
CA MET A 64 0.01 -18.00 6.62
C MET A 64 -0.26 -18.30 5.14
N SER A 65 -0.85 -17.37 4.38
CA SER A 65 -1.06 -17.54 2.94
C SER A 65 0.27 -17.76 2.21
N GLN A 66 1.31 -17.00 2.56
CA GLN A 66 2.66 -17.16 2.02
C GLN A 66 3.30 -18.49 2.45
N ALA A 67 3.16 -18.87 3.72
CA ALA A 67 3.69 -20.14 4.22
C ALA A 67 3.06 -21.35 3.50
N TYR A 68 1.75 -21.35 3.28
CA TYR A 68 1.06 -22.42 2.56
C TYR A 68 1.41 -22.46 1.08
N LEU A 69 1.75 -21.32 0.47
CA LEU A 69 2.26 -21.29 -0.89
C LEU A 69 3.60 -22.03 -1.01
N ILE A 70 4.50 -21.87 -0.02
CA ILE A 70 5.80 -22.58 0.03
C ILE A 70 5.62 -24.09 0.23
N ILE A 71 4.61 -24.50 1.00
CA ILE A 71 4.26 -25.91 1.23
C ILE A 71 3.55 -26.52 0.00
N GLU A 72 3.30 -25.73 -1.05
CA GLU A 72 2.54 -26.11 -2.25
C GLU A 72 1.08 -26.50 -1.96
N ASN A 73 0.50 -25.94 -0.88
CA ASN A 73 -0.93 -26.09 -0.58
C ASN A 73 -1.71 -24.84 -1.03
N GLU A 74 -2.08 -24.82 -2.32
CA GLU A 74 -2.81 -23.70 -2.91
C GLU A 74 -4.20 -23.50 -2.31
N GLU A 75 -4.89 -24.56 -1.92
CA GLU A 75 -6.25 -24.47 -1.38
C GLU A 75 -6.24 -23.71 -0.05
N ALA A 76 -5.30 -24.04 0.84
CA ALA A 76 -5.13 -23.33 2.10
C ALA A 76 -4.69 -21.88 1.87
N SER A 77 -3.72 -21.64 0.99
CA SER A 77 -3.25 -20.30 0.65
C SER A 77 -4.41 -19.39 0.16
N LYS A 78 -5.22 -19.87 -0.80
CA LYS A 78 -6.39 -19.14 -1.31
C LYS A 78 -7.42 -18.81 -0.21
N ARG A 79 -7.65 -19.74 0.72
CA ARG A 79 -8.56 -19.52 1.86
C ARG A 79 -8.07 -18.42 2.79
N PHE A 80 -6.77 -18.41 3.10
CA PHE A 80 -6.17 -17.38 3.96
C PHE A 80 -6.13 -16.01 3.29
N THR A 81 -5.85 -15.94 1.99
CA THR A 81 -5.92 -14.69 1.21
C THR A 81 -7.34 -14.13 1.21
N LYS A 82 -8.34 -14.96 0.92
CA LYS A 82 -9.74 -14.51 0.96
C LYS A 82 -10.15 -14.03 2.36
N LEU A 83 -9.71 -14.73 3.41
CA LEU A 83 -10.01 -14.36 4.79
C LEU A 83 -9.37 -13.02 5.17
N SER A 84 -8.12 -12.77 4.79
CA SER A 84 -7.46 -11.49 5.10
C SER A 84 -8.16 -10.32 4.40
N GLU A 85 -8.60 -10.50 3.16
CA GLU A 85 -9.40 -9.52 2.41
C GLU A 85 -10.75 -9.24 3.08
N ASP A 86 -11.51 -10.28 3.44
CA ASP A 86 -12.82 -10.15 4.10
C ASP A 86 -12.73 -9.45 5.47
N MET A 87 -11.60 -9.63 6.17
CA MET A 87 -11.33 -8.98 7.45
C MET A 87 -10.87 -7.52 7.32
N ARG A 88 -10.32 -7.11 6.16
CA ARG A 88 -9.84 -5.75 5.88
C ARG A 88 -11.00 -4.78 5.64
N ARG A 89 -11.63 -4.30 6.72
CA ARG A 89 -12.72 -3.31 6.62
C ARG A 89 -12.78 -2.30 7.75
N GLY A 90 -13.47 -1.19 7.46
CA GLY A 90 -13.89 -0.19 8.43
C GLY A 90 -12.73 0.31 9.30
N ILE A 91 -12.97 0.41 10.59
CA ILE A 91 -12.02 1.01 11.54
C ILE A 91 -10.67 0.28 11.64
N LEU A 92 -10.60 -1.00 11.25
CA LEU A 92 -9.33 -1.74 11.30
C LEU A 92 -8.31 -1.18 10.32
N PHE A 93 -8.72 -0.56 9.21
CA PHE A 93 -7.79 -0.06 8.19
C PHE A 93 -8.01 1.41 7.86
N MET A 94 -8.59 2.18 8.79
CA MET A 94 -8.59 3.63 8.65
C MET A 94 -7.16 4.17 8.69
N PRO A 95 -6.82 5.08 7.77
CA PRO A 95 -5.51 5.72 7.75
C PRO A 95 -5.26 6.50 9.04
N SER A 96 -3.98 6.68 9.38
CA SER A 96 -3.64 7.60 10.45
C SER A 96 -3.84 9.04 9.94
N LEU A 97 -4.27 9.92 10.83
CA LEU A 97 -4.45 11.34 10.52
C LEU A 97 -3.16 11.99 10.00
N TYR A 98 -2.00 11.54 10.48
CA TYR A 98 -0.69 12.05 10.04
C TYR A 98 -0.37 11.75 8.58
N TYR A 99 -0.94 10.69 7.99
CA TYR A 99 -0.76 10.41 6.56
C TYR A 99 -1.58 11.35 5.68
N GLU A 100 -2.77 11.78 6.13
CA GLU A 100 -3.64 12.68 5.36
C GLU A 100 -3.08 14.10 5.30
N ASP A 101 -2.48 14.59 6.39
CA ASP A 101 -1.87 15.91 6.43
C ASP A 101 -0.66 16.02 5.50
N LYS A 102 0.11 14.93 5.36
CA LYS A 102 1.24 14.89 4.41
C LYS A 102 0.75 14.91 2.96
N LYS A 103 -0.30 14.15 2.64
CA LYS A 103 -0.90 14.16 1.29
C LYS A 103 -1.39 15.56 0.90
N LYS A 104 -2.02 16.30 1.82
CA LYS A 104 -2.44 17.69 1.58
C LYS A 104 -1.28 18.65 1.39
N GLN A 105 -0.13 18.40 2.05
CA GLN A 105 1.07 19.20 1.86
C GLN A 105 1.73 18.92 0.51
N ASP A 106 1.73 17.67 0.07
CA ASP A 106 2.27 17.27 -1.23
C ASP A 106 1.37 17.79 -2.37
N GLU A 107 0.04 17.70 -2.25
CA GLU A 107 -0.93 18.28 -3.21
C GLU A 107 -0.83 19.82 -3.31
N LYS A 108 -0.62 20.51 -2.18
CA LYS A 108 -0.45 21.98 -2.17
C LYS A 108 0.88 22.44 -2.77
N LYS A 109 1.87 21.56 -2.84
CA LYS A 109 3.18 21.84 -3.46
C LYS A 109 3.10 21.74 -4.98
N GLU A 110 2.34 20.78 -5.50
CA GLU A 110 2.10 20.64 -6.95
C GLU A 110 1.27 21.81 -7.52
N GLU A 111 0.35 22.37 -6.74
CA GLU A 111 -0.46 23.55 -7.16
C GLU A 111 0.33 24.88 -7.15
N SER A 112 1.53 24.91 -6.53
CA SER A 112 2.39 26.10 -6.50
C SER A 112 3.51 26.11 -7.56
N ASP A 113 3.68 25.02 -8.30
CA ASP A 113 4.72 24.87 -9.34
C ASP A 113 4.14 25.01 -10.78
N GLU A 114 2.87 25.37 -10.97
CA GLU A 114 2.36 25.83 -12.28
C GLU A 114 2.86 27.26 -12.54
N GLU A 115 3.95 27.37 -13.31
CA GLU A 115 4.49 28.66 -13.77
C GLU A 115 3.44 29.46 -14.56
N PRO A 116 3.35 30.79 -14.37
CA PRO A 116 2.56 31.64 -15.24
C PRO A 116 3.20 31.61 -16.63
N THR A 117 2.47 31.14 -17.64
CA THR A 117 2.84 31.37 -19.03
C THR A 117 2.84 32.89 -19.25
N GLU A 118 4.02 33.50 -19.25
CA GLU A 118 4.18 34.91 -19.59
C GLU A 118 3.74 35.10 -21.06
N SER A 119 2.64 35.82 -21.22
CA SER A 119 2.21 36.40 -22.48
C SER A 119 3.13 37.57 -22.80
N GLU A 120 4.04 37.41 -23.77
CA GLU A 120 4.75 38.54 -24.37
C GLU A 120 3.88 39.15 -25.48
N GLU A 121 3.32 40.33 -25.20
CA GLU A 121 2.73 41.24 -26.19
C GLU A 121 3.75 42.32 -26.58
N ASP A 122 3.92 42.45 -27.90
CA ASP A 122 4.19 43.65 -28.72
C ASP A 122 5.33 44.63 -28.36
N SER A 123 6.31 44.68 -29.27
CA SER A 123 7.03 45.90 -29.59
C SER A 123 7.25 46.01 -31.11
N ASP A 124 6.47 46.90 -31.74
CA ASP A 124 6.64 47.38 -33.12
C ASP A 124 7.70 48.52 -33.21
N GLU A 125 8.15 48.75 -34.45
CA GLU A 125 9.01 49.83 -35.02
C GLU A 125 10.51 49.51 -35.14
N ASP A 126 11.24 49.80 -36.23
CA ASP A 126 10.97 50.10 -37.64
C ASP A 126 12.36 50.16 -38.33
N SER A 127 12.42 49.75 -39.60
CA SER A 127 13.34 50.11 -40.71
C SER A 127 14.85 50.37 -40.47
N SER A 128 15.71 49.63 -41.19
CA SER A 128 16.27 50.06 -42.49
C SER A 128 17.59 49.34 -42.83
N ASP A 129 17.68 48.87 -44.09
CA ASP A 129 18.86 48.81 -45.00
C ASP A 129 20.09 47.96 -44.60
N GLU A 130 20.86 47.33 -45.49
CA GLU A 130 20.82 46.87 -46.89
C GLU A 130 22.08 45.98 -47.03
N ASP A 131 22.14 45.21 -48.12
CA ASP A 131 23.35 44.72 -48.81
C ASP A 131 24.11 43.45 -48.33
N ASP A 132 23.86 42.42 -49.15
CA ASP A 132 24.81 41.74 -50.05
C ASP A 132 25.81 40.67 -49.53
N ASN A 133 25.66 39.53 -50.22
CA ASN A 133 26.68 38.60 -50.72
C ASN A 133 27.58 37.86 -49.71
N ASP A 134 27.51 36.52 -49.75
CA ASP A 134 28.44 35.79 -50.63
C ASP A 134 27.98 34.33 -50.82
N GLU A 135 28.25 33.83 -52.03
CA GLU A 135 28.08 32.48 -52.54
C GLU A 135 29.08 31.48 -51.92
N ASP A 136 28.95 30.21 -52.36
CA ASP A 136 29.89 29.09 -52.25
C ASP A 136 29.89 28.33 -50.90
N ASP A 137 29.93 27.00 -50.82
CA ASP A 137 30.05 25.94 -51.82
C ASP A 137 29.79 24.59 -51.13
N ASN A 138 29.23 23.65 -51.90
CA ASN A 138 29.52 22.22 -51.98
C ASN A 138 29.30 21.18 -50.85
N ASP A 139 29.00 19.99 -51.39
CA ASP A 139 29.35 18.62 -50.98
C ASP A 139 28.47 17.94 -49.93
N ASP A 140 27.64 16.96 -50.35
CA ASP A 140 27.91 15.49 -50.42
C ASP A 140 27.33 14.85 -49.14
N GLU A 141 26.74 13.67 -49.04
CA GLU A 141 26.50 12.43 -49.80
C GLU A 141 25.17 11.89 -49.21
N LYS A 142 24.21 11.40 -50.00
CA LYS A 142 23.89 9.96 -50.23
C LYS A 142 23.73 9.03 -49.01
N ASP A 143 22.82 8.08 -49.24
CA ASP A 143 22.46 6.87 -48.46
C ASP A 143 21.46 7.17 -47.33
N GLU A 144 20.35 6.44 -47.18
CA GLU A 144 20.32 5.02 -46.80
C GLU A 144 19.14 4.23 -47.38
N ASP A 145 19.40 2.93 -47.46
CA ASP A 145 18.62 1.84 -48.03
C ASP A 145 17.27 1.59 -47.35
N ASP A 146 16.26 1.32 -48.20
CA ASP A 146 15.05 0.59 -47.83
C ASP A 146 15.39 -0.89 -47.64
N ASN A 147 15.12 -1.43 -46.45
CA ASN A 147 15.07 -2.86 -46.22
C ASN A 147 13.96 -3.20 -45.22
N ASP A 148 12.76 -3.45 -45.75
CA ASP A 148 11.65 -4.11 -45.04
C ASP A 148 11.39 -5.47 -45.70
N GLU A 149 11.69 -6.55 -44.97
CA GLU A 149 11.04 -7.86 -45.11
C GLU A 149 10.96 -8.56 -43.74
#